data_AF-A0A527CV40-F1
#
_entry.id   AF-A0A527CV40-F1
#
_cell.length_a   1.000
_cell.length_b   1.000
_cell.length_c   1.000
_cell.angle_alpha   90.00
_cell.angle_beta   90.00
_cell.angle_gamma   90.00
#
_symmetry.space_group_name_H-M   'P 1'
#
loop_
_entity.id
_entity.type
_entity.pdbx_description
1 polymer ?
#
loop_
_entity_poly.entity_id
_entity_poly.type
_entity_poly.pdbx_seq_one_letter_code
_entity_poly.pdbx_strand_id
1 'polypeptide(L)'
;SKGLGSGYAPLGALAAPMRLVQPLLDSGGFQHGHTYAGNPLACAAGLAVLGEMDRLDLIANAAAMGDVLMDRLKGLAKRFPFIADVRGKGLLTGAQM
;
A
#
# COMPACT_ATOMS: atom_id res chain seq x y z
N SER A 1 7.77 -2.24 4.62
CA SER A 1 7.06 -1.46 3.60
C SER A 1 5.62 -1.29 4.05
N LYS A 2 5.30 -0.11 4.59
CA LYS A 2 3.95 0.41 4.88
C LYS A 2 2.85 -0.66 5.01
N GLY A 3 1.98 -0.78 4.01
CA GLY A 3 0.82 -1.67 4.03
C GLY A 3 1.15 -3.17 4.08
N LEU A 4 2.29 -3.60 3.52
CA LEU A 4 2.66 -5.01 3.47
C LEU A 4 2.88 -5.62 4.87
N GLY A 5 3.38 -4.82 5.81
CA GLY A 5 3.46 -5.23 7.22
C GLY A 5 2.37 -4.63 8.11
N SER A 6 1.57 -3.70 7.58
CA SER A 6 0.54 -2.91 8.29
C SER A 6 0.92 -2.44 9.71
N GLY A 7 2.20 -2.14 9.95
CA GLY A 7 2.73 -1.76 11.26
C GLY A 7 3.00 -2.90 12.25
N TYR A 8 2.63 -4.15 11.94
CA TYR A 8 2.87 -5.33 12.80
C TYR A 8 4.33 -5.80 12.76
N ALA A 9 4.97 -5.74 11.60
CA ALA A 9 6.38 -6.11 11.45
C ALA A 9 7.06 -5.34 10.30
N PRO A 10 8.37 -5.07 10.39
CA PRO A 10 9.11 -4.47 9.28
C PRO A 10 9.30 -5.50 8.15
N LEU A 11 8.49 -5.40 7.10
CA LEU A 11 8.55 -6.31 5.95
C LEU A 11 8.60 -5.57 4.60
N GLY A 12 9.62 -5.81 3.79
CA GLY A 12 9.73 -5.32 2.42
C GLY A 12 9.81 -6.47 1.41
N ALA A 13 9.33 -6.24 0.20
CA ALA A 13 9.41 -7.20 -0.91
C ALA A 13 9.65 -6.47 -2.23
N LEU A 14 10.35 -7.14 -3.14
CA LEU A 14 10.54 -6.73 -4.53
C LEU A 14 9.86 -7.78 -5.42
N ALA A 15 8.91 -7.36 -6.24
CA ALA A 15 8.32 -8.20 -7.27
C ALA A 15 8.87 -7.78 -8.63
N ALA A 16 9.41 -8.73 -9.40
CA ALA A 16 9.94 -8.49 -10.74
C ALA A 16 9.53 -9.62 -11.70
N PRO A 17 9.25 -9.32 -12.99
CA PRO A 17 8.95 -10.35 -13.98
C PRO A 17 10.10 -11.34 -14.17
N MET A 18 9.77 -12.61 -14.39
CA MET A 18 10.77 -13.67 -14.59
C MET A 18 11.72 -13.41 -15.75
N ARG A 19 11.28 -12.74 -16.84
CA ARG A 19 12.18 -12.36 -17.95
C ARG A 19 13.36 -11.47 -17.51
N LEU A 20 13.21 -10.75 -16.40
CA LEU A 20 14.28 -9.92 -15.82
C LEU A 20 15.08 -10.69 -14.76
N VAL A 21 14.42 -11.58 -14.02
CA VAL A 21 15.04 -12.36 -12.94
C VAL A 21 15.86 -13.53 -13.48
N GLN A 22 15.38 -14.21 -14.53
CA GLN A 22 15.98 -15.44 -15.05
C GLN A 22 17.43 -15.26 -15.51
N PRO A 23 17.79 -14.20 -16.29
CA PRO A 23 19.18 -14.01 -16.70
C PRO A 23 20.14 -13.82 -15.51
N LEU A 24 19.66 -13.21 -14.41
CA LEU A 24 20.45 -13.04 -13.19
C LEU A 24 20.64 -14.38 -12.46
N LEU A 25 19.61 -15.21 -12.40
CA LEU A 25 19.71 -16.55 -11.85
C LEU A 25 20.68 -17.42 -12.66
N ASP A 26 20.59 -17.36 -13.99
CA ASP A 26 21.46 -18.08 -14.90
C ASP A 26 22.92 -17.60 -14.81
N SER A 27 23.15 -16.33 -14.45
CA SER A 27 24.48 -15.74 -14.25
C SER A 27 25.04 -15.91 -12.83
N GLY A 28 24.52 -16.85 -12.04
CA GLY A 28 25.01 -17.13 -10.68
C GLY A 28 24.23 -16.46 -9.54
N GLY A 29 23.03 -15.96 -9.82
CA GLY A 29 22.09 -15.47 -8.80
C GLY A 29 22.33 -14.04 -8.34
N PHE A 30 21.52 -13.62 -7.37
CA PHE A 30 21.58 -12.27 -6.80
C PHE A 30 22.78 -12.11 -5.85
N GLN A 31 23.66 -11.16 -6.15
CA GLN A 31 24.73 -10.71 -5.25
C GLN A 31 24.26 -9.61 -4.28
N HIS A 32 22.98 -9.65 -3.90
CA HIS A 32 22.35 -8.70 -3.01
C HIS A 32 21.59 -9.46 -1.92
N GLY A 33 21.91 -9.16 -0.66
CA GLY A 33 21.30 -9.80 0.49
C GLY A 33 21.40 -8.94 1.74
N HIS A 34 20.47 -9.14 2.65
CA HIS A 34 20.44 -8.50 3.96
C HIS A 34 20.33 -9.58 5.04
N THR A 35 20.88 -9.33 6.23
CA THR A 35 20.85 -10.27 7.36
C THR A 35 19.43 -10.75 7.70
N TYR A 36 18.43 -9.89 7.52
CA TYR A 36 17.02 -10.19 7.81
C TYR A 36 16.19 -10.47 6.55
N ALA A 37 16.82 -10.68 5.39
CA ALA A 37 16.11 -11.08 4.18
C ALA A 37 15.37 -12.41 4.43
N GLY A 38 14.07 -12.43 4.13
CA GLY A 38 13.24 -13.62 4.34
C GLY A 38 12.96 -13.96 5.81
N ASN A 39 13.01 -12.99 6.73
CA ASN A 39 12.68 -13.22 8.14
C ASN A 39 11.29 -13.90 8.29
N PRO A 40 11.21 -15.10 8.91
CA PRO A 40 9.98 -15.88 8.93
C PRO A 40 8.85 -15.24 9.74
N LEU A 41 9.18 -14.54 10.83
CA LEU A 41 8.19 -13.82 11.64
C LEU A 41 7.57 -12.66 10.86
N ALA A 42 8.41 -11.87 10.19
CA ALA A 42 7.94 -10.77 9.36
C ALA A 42 7.07 -11.28 8.20
N CYS A 43 7.47 -12.37 7.54
CA CYS A 43 6.68 -13.00 6.48
C CYS A 43 5.32 -13.52 6.98
N ALA A 44 5.28 -14.17 8.15
CA ALA A 44 4.03 -14.64 8.75
C ALA A 44 3.07 -13.48 9.06
N ALA A 45 3.58 -12.38 9.60
CA ALA A 45 2.79 -11.18 9.83
C ALA A 45 2.26 -10.58 8.51
N GLY A 46 3.10 -10.53 7.47
CA GLY A 46 2.69 -10.04 6.15
C GLY A 46 1.59 -10.89 5.50
N LEU A 47 1.69 -12.23 5.60
CA LEU A 47 0.66 -13.14 5.11
C LEU A 47 -0.67 -12.94 5.86
N ALA A 48 -0.62 -12.80 7.18
CA ALA A 48 -1.83 -12.51 7.97
C ALA A 48 -2.46 -11.17 7.59
N VAL A 49 -1.65 -10.13 7.36
CA VAL A 49 -2.12 -8.82 6.88
C VAL A 49 -2.84 -8.96 5.54
N LEU A 50 -2.25 -9.65 4.56
CA LEU A 50 -2.89 -9.85 3.26
C LEU A 50 -4.21 -10.65 3.40
N GLY A 51 -4.20 -11.71 4.21
CA GLY A 51 -5.40 -12.49 4.47
C GLY A 51 -6.53 -11.67 5.10
N GLU A 52 -6.20 -10.77 6.03
CA GLU A 52 -7.19 -9.87 6.64
C GLU A 52 -7.66 -8.77 5.67
N MET A 53 -6.79 -8.27 4.79
CA MET A 53 -7.18 -7.32 3.74
C MET A 53 -8.24 -7.92 2.81
N ASP A 54 -8.07 -9.19 2.43
CA ASP A 54 -9.04 -9.93 1.60
C ASP A 54 -10.30 -10.28 2.39
N ARG A 55 -10.16 -10.81 3.61
CA ARG A 55 -11.29 -11.23 4.47
C ARG A 55 -12.26 -10.09 4.78
N LEU A 56 -11.73 -8.88 4.95
CA LEU A 56 -12.49 -7.67 5.27
C LEU A 56 -12.85 -6.83 4.04
N ASP A 57 -12.46 -7.27 2.84
CA ASP A 57 -12.65 -6.55 1.57
C ASP A 57 -12.21 -5.07 1.66
N LEU A 58 -11.00 -4.86 2.22
CA LEU A 58 -10.52 -3.52 2.54
C LEU A 58 -10.29 -2.66 1.30
N ILE A 59 -10.04 -3.27 0.12
CA ILE A 59 -9.89 -2.55 -1.13
C ILE A 59 -11.23 -1.94 -1.57
N ALA A 60 -12.31 -2.71 -1.54
CA ALA A 60 -13.64 -2.18 -1.88
C ALA A 60 -14.10 -1.16 -0.83
N ASN A 61 -13.88 -1.43 0.46
CA ASN A 61 -14.18 -0.48 1.51
C ASN A 61 -13.39 0.84 1.35
N ALA A 62 -12.11 0.78 0.99
CA ALA A 62 -11.30 1.98 0.73
C ALA A 62 -11.80 2.78 -0.48
N ALA A 63 -12.37 2.11 -1.49
CA ALA A 63 -13.03 2.79 -2.61
C ALA A 63 -14.33 3.47 -2.13
N ALA A 64 -15.24 2.73 -1.50
CA ALA A 64 -16.53 3.23 -1.05
C ALA A 64 -16.40 4.38 -0.03
N MET A 65 -15.53 4.21 0.97
CA MET A 65 -15.27 5.27 1.96
C MET A 65 -14.47 6.43 1.38
N GLY A 66 -13.68 6.18 0.33
CA GLY A 66 -13.01 7.23 -0.44
C GLY A 66 -14.00 8.16 -1.14
N ASP A 67 -15.05 7.61 -1.74
CA ASP A 67 -16.11 8.40 -2.38
C ASP A 67 -16.83 9.28 -1.35
N VAL A 68 -17.17 8.70 -0.19
CA VAL A 68 -17.75 9.46 0.93
C VAL A 68 -16.82 10.60 1.37
N LEU A 69 -15.54 10.32 1.59
CA LEU A 69 -14.57 11.33 2.02
C LEU A 69 -14.44 12.46 0.99
N MET A 70 -14.30 12.11 -0.28
CA MET A 70 -14.20 13.06 -1.39
C MET A 70 -15.41 13.98 -1.48
N ASP A 71 -16.62 13.41 -1.41
CA ASP A 71 -17.87 14.17 -1.48
C ASP A 71 -18.02 15.14 -0.31
N ARG A 72 -17.66 14.71 0.90
CA ARG A 72 -17.70 15.56 2.09
C ARG A 72 -16.69 16.70 2.02
N LEU A 73 -15.46 16.43 1.58
CA LEU A 73 -14.43 17.46 1.42
C LEU A 73 -14.79 18.47 0.33
N LYS A 74 -15.33 18.03 -0.81
CA LYS A 74 -15.85 18.93 -1.85
C LYS A 74 -17.03 19.76 -1.35
N GLY A 75 -17.91 19.18 -0.52
CA GLY A 75 -18.98 19.91 0.14
C GLY A 75 -18.46 21.02 1.06
N LEU A 76 -17.37 20.77 1.79
CA LEU A 76 -16.71 21.79 2.59
C LEU A 76 -16.05 22.87 1.72
N ALA A 77 -15.40 22.49 0.62
CA ALA A 77 -14.76 23.45 -0.29
C ALA A 77 -15.75 24.47 -0.89
N LYS A 78 -17.01 24.06 -1.13
CA LYS A 78 -18.08 24.97 -1.56
C LYS A 78 -18.48 26.00 -0.49
N ARG A 79 -18.26 25.70 0.79
CA ARG A 79 -18.65 26.53 1.94
C ARG A 79 -17.51 27.41 2.45
N PHE A 80 -16.27 26.95 2.27
CA PHE A 80 -15.07 27.57 2.84
C PHE A 80 -14.09 27.92 1.71
N PRO A 81 -14.04 29.19 1.28
CA PRO A 81 -13.19 29.62 0.16
C PRO A 81 -11.69 29.42 0.35
N PHE A 82 -11.24 29.26 1.60
CA PHE A 82 -9.84 28.93 1.88
C PHE A 82 -9.50 27.49 1.49
N ILE A 83 -10.47 26.61 1.25
CA ILE A 83 -10.17 25.27 0.73
C ILE A 83 -10.03 25.39 -0.79
N ALA A 84 -8.80 25.58 -1.26
CA ALA A 84 -8.49 25.86 -2.65
C ALA A 84 -8.67 24.66 -3.59
N ASP A 85 -8.37 23.44 -3.12
CA ASP A 85 -8.45 22.22 -3.95
C ASP A 85 -8.69 20.97 -3.10
N VAL A 86 -9.36 19.97 -3.67
CA VAL A 86 -9.57 18.64 -3.06
C VAL A 86 -9.30 17.58 -4.12
N ARG A 87 -8.30 16.72 -3.85
CA ARG A 87 -7.85 15.69 -4.80
C ARG A 87 -7.40 14.42 -4.09
N GLY A 88 -7.46 13.30 -4.80
CA GLY A 88 -7.08 12.00 -4.25
C GLY A 88 -7.78 10.83 -4.91
N LYS A 89 -7.51 9.63 -4.38
CA LYS A 89 -8.17 8.39 -4.77
C LYS A 89 -8.32 7.47 -3.56
N GLY A 90 -9.53 6.94 -3.36
CA GLY A 90 -9.83 6.13 -2.18
C GLY A 90 -9.53 6.90 -0.90
N LEU A 91 -8.93 6.23 0.07
CA LEU A 91 -8.50 6.83 1.33
C LEU A 91 -7.16 7.60 1.27
N LEU A 92 -6.57 7.76 0.08
CA LEU A 92 -5.47 8.68 -0.14
C LEU A 92 -6.03 9.97 -0.75
N THR A 93 -6.63 10.81 0.09
CA THR A 93 -7.28 12.05 -0.30
C THR A 93 -6.79 13.23 0.55
N GLY A 94 -6.59 14.38 -0.08
CA GLY A 94 -6.11 15.59 0.56
C GLY A 94 -6.90 16.83 0.13
N ALA A 95 -6.94 17.81 1.02
CA ALA A 95 -7.47 19.14 0.76
C ALA A 95 -6.35 20.17 0.93
N GLN A 96 -6.24 21.08 -0.03
CA GLN A 96 -5.35 22.22 0.00
C GLN A 96 -6.09 23.42 0.59
N MET A 97 -5.44 24.10 1.54
CA MET A 97 -5.89 25.36 2.11
C MET A 97 -5.28 26.56 1.38
#